data_AF-A0A7V1SMC5-F1
#
_entry.id   AF-A0A7V1SMC5-F1
#
_cell.length_a   1.000
_cell.length_b   1.000
_cell.length_c   1.000
_cell.angle_alpha   90.00
_cell.angle_beta   90.00
_cell.angle_gamma   90.00
#
_symmetry.space_group_name_H-M   'P 1'
#
loop_
_entity.id
_entity.type
_entity.pdbx_description
1 polymer ?
#
loop_
_entity_poly.entity_id
_entity_poly.type
_entity_poly.pdbx_seq_one_letter_code
_entity_poly.pdbx_strand_id
1 'polypeptide(L)'
;MRSIWKGSLGFGLVSIPVKLYSAVQTTSLDFDMLDNRDHERIRYQRVNEKTHKEVPYDKIVKGYKLNDDYVIMDDADFEAAAPEKSKVIEIESFVDIEDVNPMFYETSYYTEPDTKNNKAYALLIQALKQSGKAG
;
A
#
# COMPACT_ATOMS: atom_id res chain seq x y z
N MET A 1 -13.44 0.19 -10.66
CA MET A 1 -12.20 0.01 -9.87
C MET A 1 -12.02 1.22 -8.96
N ARG A 2 -11.66 1.02 -7.69
CA ARG A 2 -11.36 2.11 -6.74
C ARG A 2 -9.87 2.43 -6.82
N SER A 3 -9.50 3.70 -6.88
CA SER A 3 -8.09 4.10 -6.83
C SER A 3 -7.51 3.75 -5.46
N ILE A 4 -6.36 3.12 -5.44
CA ILE A 4 -5.64 2.77 -4.20
C ILE A 4 -4.77 3.94 -3.72
N TRP A 5 -4.36 4.80 -4.65
CA TRP A 5 -3.49 5.93 -4.37
C TRP A 5 -3.78 7.09 -5.31
N LYS A 6 -3.57 8.31 -4.82
CA LYS A 6 -3.69 9.56 -5.55
C LYS A 6 -2.51 10.46 -5.20
N GLY A 7 -1.86 10.98 -6.23
CA GLY A 7 -0.68 11.83 -6.10
C GLY A 7 -0.29 12.41 -7.45
N SER A 8 1.01 12.61 -7.69
CA SER A 8 1.52 13.15 -8.95
C SER A 8 2.75 12.39 -9.45
N LEU A 9 2.87 12.27 -10.77
CA LEU A 9 4.12 11.93 -11.44
C LEU A 9 4.94 13.21 -11.61
N GLY A 10 6.16 13.22 -11.10
CA GLY A 10 7.12 14.31 -11.25
C GLY A 10 8.24 13.91 -12.20
N PHE A 11 8.69 14.84 -13.05
CA PHE A 11 9.98 14.71 -13.72
C PHE A 11 10.51 16.09 -14.08
N GLY A 12 11.65 16.46 -13.48
CA GLY A 12 12.26 17.77 -13.66
C GLY A 12 11.34 18.88 -13.11
N LEU A 13 10.71 19.65 -14.01
CA LEU A 13 9.77 20.73 -13.64
C LEU A 13 8.31 20.39 -13.93
N VAL A 14 8.03 19.20 -14.45
CA VAL A 14 6.68 18.78 -14.81
C VAL A 14 6.10 17.96 -13.66
N SER A 15 4.88 18.31 -13.23
CA SER A 15 4.12 17.55 -12.26
C SER A 15 2.73 17.25 -12.81
N ILE A 16 2.38 15.97 -12.88
CA ILE A 16 1.14 15.48 -13.49
C ILE A 16 0.32 14.75 -12.42
N PRO A 17 -0.85 15.26 -12.02
CA PRO A 17 -1.68 14.58 -11.03
C PRO A 17 -2.28 13.29 -11.62
N VAL A 18 -2.12 12.18 -10.90
CA VAL A 18 -2.55 10.84 -11.32
C VAL A 18 -3.23 10.06 -10.20
N LYS A 19 -3.95 9.02 -10.59
CA LYS A 19 -4.48 7.96 -9.73
C LYS A 19 -3.86 6.63 -10.11
N LEU A 20 -3.59 5.81 -9.10
CA LEU A 20 -3.17 4.42 -9.29
C LEU A 20 -4.30 3.47 -8.97
N TYR A 21 -4.40 2.44 -9.79
CA TYR A 21 -5.30 1.30 -9.61
C TYR A 21 -4.48 0.02 -9.66
N SER A 22 -4.80 -0.94 -8.78
CA SER A 22 -4.16 -2.25 -8.86
C SER A 22 -4.49 -2.92 -10.19
N ALA A 23 -3.46 -3.38 -10.92
CA ALA A 23 -3.67 -4.18 -12.13
C ALA A 23 -4.01 -5.64 -11.79
N VAL A 24 -3.76 -6.05 -10.54
CA VAL A 24 -4.02 -7.39 -10.02
C VAL A 24 -5.18 -7.33 -9.02
N GLN A 25 -6.11 -8.27 -9.12
CA GLN A 25 -7.17 -8.45 -8.14
C GLN A 25 -7.06 -9.85 -7.55
N THR A 26 -6.68 -9.93 -6.28
CA THR A 26 -6.75 -11.18 -5.53
C THR A 26 -8.18 -11.36 -5.03
N THR A 27 -8.83 -12.45 -5.44
CA THR A 27 -10.13 -12.85 -4.89
C THR A 27 -9.87 -13.96 -3.89
N SER A 28 -10.05 -13.68 -2.60
CA SER A 28 -10.14 -14.70 -1.56
C SER A 28 -11.61 -14.98 -1.24
N LEU A 29 -11.90 -16.22 -0.87
CA LEU A 29 -13.18 -16.55 -0.23
C LEU A 29 -13.09 -16.14 1.24
N ASP A 30 -14.01 -15.29 1.68
CA ASP A 30 -14.14 -14.94 3.10
C ASP A 30 -15.04 -15.99 3.76
N PHE A 31 -14.55 -16.58 4.86
CA PHE A 31 -15.30 -17.53 5.67
C PHE A 31 -15.57 -16.93 7.04
N ASP A 32 -16.83 -17.01 7.49
CA ASP A 32 -17.18 -16.74 8.87
C ASP A 32 -16.88 -17.99 9.72
N MET A 33 -16.33 -17.79 10.91
CA MET A 33 -16.14 -18.88 11.87
C MET A 33 -17.44 -19.10 12.64
N LEU A 34 -17.94 -20.33 12.55
CA LEU A 34 -19.16 -20.76 13.20
C LEU A 34 -18.85 -21.85 14.23
N ASP A 35 -19.61 -21.88 15.30
CA ASP A 35 -19.60 -23.01 16.24
C ASP A 35 -20.26 -24.23 15.55
N ASN A 36 -19.60 -25.38 15.51
CA ASN A 36 -20.11 -26.57 14.83
C ASN A 36 -21.36 -27.18 15.51
N ARG A 37 -21.69 -26.77 16.74
CA ARG A 37 -22.83 -27.34 17.48
C ARG A 37 -24.16 -26.70 17.11
N ASP A 38 -24.16 -25.40 16.83
CA ASP A 38 -25.35 -24.60 16.55
C ASP A 38 -25.23 -23.75 15.27
N HIS A 39 -24.06 -23.73 14.63
CA HIS A 39 -23.72 -22.92 13.46
C HIS A 39 -23.83 -21.41 13.67
N GLU A 40 -23.76 -20.94 14.92
CA GLU A 40 -23.76 -19.52 15.23
C GLU A 40 -22.36 -18.91 15.14
N ARG A 41 -22.28 -17.60 14.88
CA ARG A 41 -21.00 -16.87 14.72
C ARG A 41 -20.24 -16.77 16.04
N ILE A 42 -18.95 -17.11 16.01
CA ILE A 42 -18.07 -16.90 17.17
C ILE A 42 -17.51 -15.48 17.22
N ARG A 43 -17.16 -14.99 18.42
CA ARG A 43 -16.48 -13.71 18.64
C ARG A 43 -15.19 -13.90 19.44
N TYR A 44 -14.18 -13.10 19.13
CA TYR A 44 -12.93 -13.07 19.89
C TYR A 44 -13.01 -12.08 21.04
N GLN A 45 -12.45 -12.48 22.19
CA GLN A 45 -12.16 -11.59 23.31
C GLN A 45 -10.66 -11.58 23.56
N ARG A 46 -10.13 -10.40 23.89
CA ARG A 46 -8.72 -10.23 24.25
C ARG A 46 -8.61 -10.35 25.76
N VAL A 47 -7.86 -11.33 26.26
CA VAL A 47 -7.78 -11.64 27.69
C VAL A 47 -6.34 -11.56 28.15
N ASN A 48 -6.10 -10.91 29.29
CA ASN A 48 -4.78 -10.82 29.89
C ASN A 48 -4.36 -12.19 30.47
N GLU A 49 -3.18 -12.67 30.09
CA GLU A 49 -2.71 -14.01 30.43
C GLU A 49 -2.60 -14.29 31.93
N LYS A 50 -2.17 -13.29 32.73
CA LYS A 50 -1.96 -13.47 34.17
C LYS A 50 -3.23 -13.30 34.99
N THR A 51 -4.09 -12.38 34.60
CA THR A 51 -5.28 -12.01 35.39
C THR A 51 -6.57 -12.66 34.89
N HIS A 52 -6.54 -13.24 33.68
CA HIS A 52 -7.70 -13.81 32.98
C HIS A 52 -8.87 -12.83 32.80
N LYS A 53 -8.60 -11.52 32.85
CA LYS A 53 -9.60 -10.48 32.62
C LYS A 53 -9.54 -9.99 31.18
N GLU A 54 -10.70 -9.59 30.66
CA GLU A 54 -10.79 -8.93 29.35
C GLU A 54 -9.99 -7.62 29.35
N VAL A 55 -9.32 -7.34 28.24
CA VAL A 55 -8.51 -6.15 28.03
C VAL A 55 -9.18 -5.24 26.99
N PRO A 56 -9.59 -4.02 27.37
CA PRO A 56 -10.08 -3.02 26.44
C PRO A 56 -9.03 -2.66 25.39
N TYR A 57 -9.47 -2.34 24.17
CA TYR A 57 -8.58 -2.08 23.04
C TYR A 57 -7.60 -0.91 23.29
N ASP A 58 -8.05 0.15 23.97
CA ASP A 58 -7.24 1.33 24.32
C ASP A 58 -6.16 1.05 25.38
N LYS A 59 -6.19 -0.14 26.00
CA LYS A 59 -5.20 -0.60 26.98
C LYS A 59 -4.20 -1.60 26.41
N ILE A 60 -4.19 -1.79 25.09
CA ILE A 60 -3.28 -2.72 24.40
C ILE A 60 -2.19 -1.92 23.72
N VAL A 61 -0.94 -2.21 24.07
CA VAL A 61 0.27 -1.66 23.43
C VAL A 61 0.95 -2.74 22.59
N LYS A 62 1.77 -2.33 21.63
CA LYS A 62 2.63 -3.26 20.87
C LYS A 62 3.93 -3.45 21.63
N GLY A 63 4.36 -4.69 21.81
CA GLY A 63 5.63 -5.03 22.43
C GLY A 63 6.46 -5.92 21.52
N TYR A 64 7.73 -5.60 21.34
CA TYR A 64 8.70 -6.46 20.67
C TYR A 64 9.56 -7.16 21.73
N LYS A 65 9.62 -8.49 21.70
CA LYS A 65 10.45 -9.25 22.63
C LYS A 65 11.90 -9.22 22.14
N LEU A 66 12.77 -8.55 22.91
CA LEU A 66 14.20 -8.50 22.67
C LEU A 66 14.92 -9.20 23.82
N ASN A 67 15.50 -10.36 23.54
CA ASN A 67 16.01 -11.29 24.55
C ASN A 67 14.89 -11.69 25.53
N ASP A 68 15.08 -11.45 26.83
CA ASP A 68 14.11 -11.76 27.88
C ASP A 68 13.18 -10.59 28.23
N ASP A 69 13.39 -9.40 27.64
CA ASP A 69 12.64 -8.19 27.92
C ASP A 69 11.71 -7.78 26.76
N TYR A 70 10.63 -7.08 27.09
CA TYR A 70 9.74 -6.48 26.09
C TYR A 70 10.05 -5.00 25.93
N VAL A 71 10.33 -4.58 24.70
CA VAL A 71 10.36 -3.17 24.30
C VAL A 71 8.95 -2.77 23.87
N ILE A 72 8.35 -1.84 24.61
CA ILE A 72 7.02 -1.31 24.30
C ILE A 72 7.17 -0.21 23.27
N MET A 73 6.34 -0.24 22.23
CA MET A 73 6.24 0.80 21.21
C MET A 73 4.85 1.42 21.27
N ASP A 74 4.81 2.74 21.26
CA ASP A 74 3.58 3.50 21.11
C ASP A 74 3.36 3.94 19.66
N ASP A 75 2.21 4.56 19.40
CA ASP A 75 1.88 5.04 18.05
C ASP A 75 2.85 6.14 17.56
N ALA A 76 3.42 6.94 18.47
CA ALA A 76 4.36 8.01 18.12
C ALA A 76 5.71 7.45 17.65
N ASP A 77 6.17 6.33 18.22
CA ASP A 77 7.36 5.61 17.73
C ASP A 77 7.19 5.17 16.27
N PHE A 78 6.00 4.65 15.92
CA PHE A 78 5.71 4.26 14.53
C PHE A 78 5.59 5.47 13.60
N GLU A 79 5.03 6.59 14.07
CA GLU A 79 4.97 7.82 13.29
C GLU A 79 6.36 8.41 13.04
N ALA A 80 7.24 8.41 14.04
CA ALA A 80 8.61 8.89 13.91
C ALA A 80 9.47 8.02 12.99
N ALA A 81 9.23 6.70 12.97
CA ALA A 81 9.91 5.76 12.09
C ALA A 81 9.28 5.67 10.69
N ALA A 82 8.10 6.26 10.47
CA ALA A 82 7.44 6.20 9.18
C ALA A 82 8.26 6.94 8.12
N PRO A 83 8.46 6.35 6.92
CA PRO A 83 9.06 7.07 5.80
C PRO A 83 8.28 8.34 5.48
N GLU A 84 8.95 9.36 4.94
CA GLU A 84 8.25 10.55 4.45
C GLU A 84 7.19 10.13 3.43
N LYS A 85 5.93 10.49 3.73
CA LYS A 85 4.80 10.20 2.85
C LYS A 85 4.83 11.17 1.67
N SER A 86 5.68 10.90 0.69
CA SER A 86 5.63 11.60 -0.59
C SER A 86 4.39 11.17 -1.37
N LYS A 87 3.60 12.16 -1.81
CA LYS A 87 2.53 11.96 -2.79
C LYS A 87 3.05 12.10 -4.23
N VAL A 88 4.36 12.10 -4.41
CA VAL A 88 5.01 12.26 -5.71
C VAL A 88 5.81 11.01 -6.03
N ILE A 89 5.57 10.46 -7.21
CA ILE A 89 6.43 9.46 -7.83
C ILE A 89 7.30 10.24 -8.81
N GLU A 90 8.60 10.33 -8.52
CA GLU A 90 9.56 11.04 -9.37
C GLU A 90 10.14 10.07 -10.40
N ILE A 91 10.07 10.43 -11.69
CA ILE A 91 10.72 9.69 -12.76
C ILE A 91 12.15 10.22 -12.87
N GLU A 92 13.11 9.42 -12.43
CA GLU A 92 14.52 9.79 -12.46
C GLU A 92 15.12 9.70 -13.87
N SER A 93 14.67 8.72 -14.66
CA SER A 93 15.20 8.49 -16.01
C SER A 93 14.21 7.70 -16.89
N PHE A 94 14.47 7.75 -18.20
CA PHE A 94 13.74 6.96 -19.19
C PHE A 94 14.69 5.95 -19.84
N VAL A 95 14.42 4.67 -19.63
CA VAL A 95 15.27 3.55 -20.09
C VAL A 95 14.58 2.78 -21.20
N ASP A 96 15.31 1.98 -21.96
CA ASP A 96 14.68 1.09 -22.93
C ASP A 96 13.95 -0.03 -22.19
N ILE A 97 12.72 -0.35 -22.62
CA ILE A 97 11.87 -1.30 -21.88
C ILE A 97 12.50 -2.70 -21.78
N GLU A 98 13.34 -3.06 -22.76
CA GLU A 98 14.06 -4.33 -22.81
C GLU A 98 15.16 -4.44 -21.75
N ASP A 99 15.67 -3.31 -21.25
CA ASP A 99 16.67 -3.29 -20.17
C ASP A 99 16.04 -3.57 -18.79
N VAL A 100 14.72 -3.45 -18.67
CA VAL A 100 14.00 -3.68 -17.42
C VAL A 100 13.68 -5.16 -17.27
N ASN A 101 14.50 -5.87 -16.50
CA ASN A 101 14.29 -7.29 -16.25
C ASN A 101 12.95 -7.53 -15.50
N PRO A 102 12.01 -8.31 -16.08
CA PRO A 102 10.69 -8.56 -15.48
C PRO A 102 10.73 -9.20 -14.09
N MET A 103 11.84 -9.83 -13.71
CA MET A 103 12.02 -10.39 -12.36
C MET A 103 11.94 -9.34 -11.25
N PHE A 104 12.18 -8.06 -11.57
CA PHE A 104 12.07 -6.95 -10.61
C PHE A 104 10.64 -6.40 -10.48
N TYR A 105 9.66 -6.93 -11.21
CA TYR A 105 8.26 -6.51 -11.07
C TYR A 105 7.61 -7.21 -9.88
N GLU A 106 7.29 -6.45 -8.83
CA GLU A 106 6.52 -6.98 -7.69
C GLU A 106 5.01 -6.94 -7.94
N THR A 107 4.43 -5.74 -8.00
CA THR A 107 2.99 -5.54 -8.22
C THR A 107 2.78 -4.52 -9.32
N SER A 108 1.98 -4.89 -10.31
CA SER A 108 1.65 -4.00 -11.43
C SER A 108 0.46 -3.09 -11.09
N TYR A 109 0.55 -1.83 -11.53
CA TYR A 109 -0.47 -0.83 -11.34
C TYR A 109 -0.81 -0.15 -12.67
N TYR A 110 -2.07 0.26 -12.82
CA TYR A 110 -2.49 1.16 -13.89
C TYR A 110 -2.54 2.60 -13.38
N THR A 111 -2.03 3.52 -14.19
CA THR A 111 -2.07 4.96 -13.97
C THR A 111 -3.17 5.62 -14.81
N GLU A 112 -3.89 6.57 -14.23
CA GLU A 112 -4.87 7.43 -14.91
C GLU A 112 -4.63 8.89 -14.51
N PRO A 113 -4.78 9.89 -15.40
CA PRO A 113 -4.73 11.28 -14.99
C PRO A 113 -5.92 11.61 -14.07
N ASP A 114 -5.68 12.37 -12.99
CA ASP A 114 -6.73 12.74 -12.03
C ASP A 114 -7.82 13.62 -12.65
N THR A 115 -7.47 14.38 -13.70
CA THR A 115 -8.35 15.27 -14.45
C THR A 115 -8.56 14.79 -15.87
N LYS A 116 -9.81 14.89 -16.37
CA LYS A 116 -10.13 14.66 -17.78
C LYS A 116 -9.34 15.64 -18.67
N ASN A 117 -8.88 15.16 -19.83
CA ASN A 117 -8.10 15.94 -20.82
C ASN A 117 -6.73 16.45 -20.35
N ASN A 118 -6.00 15.68 -19.55
CA ASN A 118 -4.63 16.02 -19.18
C ASN A 118 -3.67 15.82 -20.37
N LYS A 119 -3.35 16.92 -21.07
CA LYS A 119 -2.46 16.93 -22.24
C LYS A 119 -1.04 16.47 -21.92
N ALA A 120 -0.52 16.82 -20.75
CA ALA A 120 0.83 16.44 -20.34
C ALA A 120 0.95 14.91 -20.17
N TYR A 121 -0.04 14.30 -19.50
CA TYR A 121 -0.10 12.85 -19.35
C TYR A 121 -0.23 12.13 -20.70
N ALA A 122 -1.09 12.62 -21.59
CA ALA A 122 -1.26 12.05 -22.92
C ALA A 122 0.04 12.15 -23.75
N LEU A 123 0.73 13.29 -23.68
CA LEU A 123 2.01 13.50 -24.36
C LEU A 123 3.09 12.55 -23.82
N LEU A 124 3.18 12.39 -22.49
CA LEU A 124 4.12 11.45 -21.87
C LEU A 124 3.89 10.02 -22.39
N ILE A 125 2.65 9.52 -22.35
CA ILE A 125 2.32 8.19 -22.88
C ILE A 125 2.70 8.06 -24.36
N GLN A 126 2.38 9.06 -25.17
CA GLN A 126 2.68 9.02 -26.59
C GLN A 126 4.20 9.01 -26.85
N ALA A 127 4.96 9.81 -26.12
CA ALA A 127 6.41 9.86 -26.22
C ALA A 127 7.06 8.53 -25.80
N LEU A 128 6.62 7.93 -24.69
CA LEU A 128 7.09 6.61 -24.24
C LEU A 128 6.82 5.53 -25.28
N LYS A 129 5.59 5.48 -25.83
CA LYS A 129 5.23 4.53 -26.88
C LYS A 129 6.04 4.69 -28.16
N GLN A 130 6.29 5.94 -28.58
CA GLN A 130 7.02 6.21 -29.80
C GLN A 130 8.52 5.92 -29.66
N SER A 131 9.09 6.16 -28.48
CA SER A 131 10.51 5.95 -28.20
C SER A 131 10.85 4.54 -27.73
N GLY A 132 9.87 3.72 -27.35
CA GLY A 132 10.09 2.38 -26.80
C GLY A 132 10.63 2.39 -25.37
N LYS A 133 10.47 3.50 -24.64
CA LYS A 133 11.04 3.70 -23.31
C LYS A 133 10.04 3.43 -22.18
N ALA A 134 10.59 3.12 -21.01
CA ALA A 134 9.90 3.03 -19.73
C ALA A 134 10.42 4.11 -18.75
N GLY A 135 9.54 4.60 -17.87
CA GLY A 135 9.82 5.59 -16.84
C GLY A 135 8.69 5.64 -15.81
#